data_AF-A0A229P5B7-F1
#
_entry.id   AF-A0A229P5B7-F1
#
_cell.length_a   1.000
_cell.length_b   1.000
_cell.length_c   1.000
_cell.angle_alpha   90.00
_cell.angle_beta   90.00
_cell.angle_gamma   90.00
#
_symmetry.space_group_name_H-M   'P 1'
#
loop_
_entity.id
_entity.type
_entity.pdbx_description
1 polymer ?
#
loop_
_entity_poly.entity_id
_entity_poly.type
_entity_poly.pdbx_seq_one_letter_code
_entity_poly.pdbx_strand_id
1 'polypeptide(L)'
;MPFQFNPPDGFRNTVTFPQKPANETAFRDQMMQPLDQMRDYINGSDPLPQYSISNRSKQAFINGGFDIWQRGSSFSGRNIYTADRWIVTDDGGSASYAVSRLPFPSGEMLGGLNPNYYLSMNVTSLSTGAVTLGQRIEDVRTFAGQKVTLSMYARCANYNSTIDVAAFQIFGSAGSPSPGVSVNSAITLTTTFQPISITLNIPTITGKTITDNSCLYFQILRLGSTAKTGTYEFANVQLNVGEWAFPFASRSIGEELDLCQRYYEKSYDLNTKAGTTTHTGSNLTSSFDGTNTGTTVNSISFKTPKRIAPTVKIYGITGMETAIYDGIGDRTVVNGSIAVSIGERGFVQDYVLNGPQTPKRYCHWTADAEL
;
A
#
# COMPACT_ATOMS: atom_id res chain seq x y z
N MET A 1 14.43 42.67 -5.19
CA MET A 1 14.05 41.59 -4.26
C MET A 1 14.01 40.31 -5.09
N PRO A 2 14.75 39.25 -4.75
CA PRO A 2 14.64 38.00 -5.50
C PRO A 2 13.21 37.46 -5.35
N PHE A 3 12.60 37.07 -6.47
CA PHE A 3 11.28 36.45 -6.47
C PHE A 3 11.44 35.02 -5.93
N GLN A 4 10.97 34.79 -4.71
CA GLN A 4 11.01 33.48 -4.08
C GLN A 4 9.68 32.78 -4.41
N PHE A 5 9.71 31.84 -5.35
CA PHE A 5 8.57 30.95 -5.56
C PHE A 5 8.64 29.83 -4.52
N ASN A 6 7.74 29.88 -3.53
CA ASN A 6 7.50 28.78 -2.61
C ASN A 6 6.31 27.98 -3.15
N PRO A 7 6.55 26.84 -3.84
CA PRO A 7 5.46 26.04 -4.36
C PRO A 7 4.57 25.58 -3.20
N PRO A 8 3.23 25.60 -3.37
CA PRO A 8 2.28 25.20 -2.32
C PRO A 8 2.46 23.76 -1.84
N ASP A 9 3.10 22.93 -2.67
CA ASP A 9 3.33 21.51 -2.43
C ASP A 9 4.50 21.22 -1.48
N GLY A 10 5.41 22.17 -1.24
CA GLY A 10 6.57 22.00 -0.36
C GLY A 10 7.63 20.97 -0.79
N PHE A 11 7.50 20.35 -1.97
CA PHE A 11 8.39 19.28 -2.43
C PHE A 11 9.40 19.72 -3.50
N ARG A 12 9.09 20.78 -4.23
CA ARG A 12 9.99 21.33 -5.26
C ARG A 12 10.93 22.35 -4.62
N ASN A 13 12.19 22.35 -5.07
CA ASN A 13 13.18 23.34 -4.64
C ASN A 13 12.58 24.75 -4.69
N THR A 14 12.75 25.52 -3.62
CA THR A 14 12.52 26.96 -3.67
C THR A 14 13.44 27.54 -4.74
N VAL A 15 12.89 27.89 -5.90
CA VAL A 15 13.69 28.50 -6.95
C VAL A 15 13.72 29.99 -6.68
N THR A 16 14.90 30.46 -6.26
CA THR A 16 15.21 31.88 -6.22
C THR A 16 15.55 32.31 -7.65
N PHE A 17 14.52 32.71 -8.41
CA PHE A 17 14.72 33.21 -9.77
C PHE A 17 15.17 34.68 -9.74
N PRO A 18 16.20 35.01 -10.52
CA PRO A 18 17.60 34.66 -10.28
C PRO A 18 18.21 35.52 -9.15
N GLN A 19 19.41 35.15 -8.66
CA GLN A 19 20.27 36.13 -7.99
C GLN A 19 20.35 37.38 -8.86
N LYS A 20 20.24 38.58 -8.25
CA LYS A 20 20.33 39.86 -8.98
C LYS A 20 21.44 39.76 -10.04
N PRO A 21 21.13 39.79 -11.33
CA PRO A 21 22.13 39.61 -12.38
C PRO A 21 23.25 40.63 -12.18
N ALA A 22 24.50 40.20 -12.30
CA ALA A 22 25.64 41.10 -12.12
C ALA A 22 25.64 42.26 -13.14
N ASN A 23 25.00 42.04 -14.30
CA ASN A 23 24.85 43.02 -15.37
C ASN A 23 23.69 42.62 -16.31
N GLU A 24 23.37 43.47 -17.27
CA GLU A 24 22.30 43.27 -18.26
C GLU A 24 22.54 42.04 -19.16
N THR A 25 23.79 41.74 -19.51
CA THR A 25 24.15 40.57 -20.31
C THR A 25 23.79 39.28 -19.57
N ALA A 26 24.16 39.17 -18.29
CA ALA A 26 23.83 38.02 -17.45
C ALA A 26 22.31 37.85 -17.27
N PHE A 27 21.55 38.95 -17.23
CA PHE A 27 20.09 38.89 -17.20
C PHE A 27 19.52 38.33 -18.51
N ARG A 28 20.02 38.81 -19.65
CA ARG A 28 19.61 38.32 -20.97
C ARG A 28 19.94 36.84 -21.13
N ASP A 29 21.14 36.40 -20.75
CA ASP A 29 21.54 34.99 -20.84
C ASP A 29 20.67 34.09 -19.94
N GLN A 30 20.33 34.53 -18.73
CA GLN A 30 19.44 33.81 -17.81
C GLN A 30 17.99 33.70 -18.30
N MET A 31 17.51 34.67 -19.09
CA MET A 31 16.17 34.65 -19.69
C MET A 31 16.15 33.85 -21.00
N MET A 32 17.22 33.93 -21.79
CA MET A 32 17.33 33.22 -23.06
C MET A 32 17.48 31.71 -22.85
N GLN A 33 18.16 31.27 -21.79
CA GLN A 33 18.32 29.85 -21.48
C GLN A 33 16.99 29.06 -21.37
N PRO A 34 15.99 29.48 -20.55
CA PRO A 34 14.70 28.82 -20.51
C PRO A 34 13.88 29.01 -21.80
N LEU A 35 14.01 30.15 -22.50
CA LEU A 35 13.32 30.37 -23.78
C LEU A 35 13.87 29.47 -24.90
N ASP A 36 15.18 29.27 -24.95
CA ASP A 36 15.84 28.35 -25.88
C ASP A 36 15.48 26.90 -25.54
N GLN A 37 15.43 26.53 -24.25
CA GLN A 37 14.91 25.22 -23.82
C GLN A 37 13.45 25.00 -24.24
N MET A 38 12.59 26.02 -24.09
CA MET A 38 11.20 25.94 -24.56
C MET A 38 11.11 25.85 -26.08
N ARG A 39 11.94 26.61 -26.81
CA ARG A 39 12.03 26.56 -28.28
C ARG A 39 12.47 25.19 -28.76
N ASP A 40 13.51 24.64 -28.16
CA ASP A 40 14.10 23.35 -28.54
C ASP A 40 13.17 22.18 -28.16
N TYR A 41 12.39 22.33 -27.09
CA TYR A 41 11.30 21.42 -26.74
C TYR A 41 10.17 21.45 -27.78
N ILE A 42 9.71 22.64 -28.18
CA ILE A 42 8.67 22.82 -29.21
C ILE A 42 9.13 22.25 -30.56
N ASN A 43 10.41 22.41 -30.88
CA ASN A 43 11.00 21.95 -32.13
C ASN A 43 11.44 20.47 -32.09
N GLY A 44 11.28 19.78 -30.95
CA GLY A 44 11.61 18.37 -30.78
C GLY A 44 13.12 18.04 -30.80
N SER A 45 13.99 19.06 -30.68
CA SER A 45 15.45 18.89 -30.68
C SER A 45 16.01 18.51 -29.30
N ASP A 46 15.21 18.65 -28.24
CA ASP A 46 15.50 18.11 -26.89
C ASP A 46 14.20 17.55 -26.28
N PRO A 47 13.78 16.32 -26.67
CA PRO A 47 12.57 15.73 -26.12
C PRO A 47 12.78 15.48 -24.63
N LEU A 48 11.89 16.01 -23.78
CA LEU A 48 11.82 15.61 -22.36
C LEU A 48 11.89 14.07 -22.30
N PRO A 49 12.66 13.49 -21.36
CA PRO A 49 12.73 12.04 -21.24
C PRO A 49 11.30 11.49 -21.19
N GLN A 50 10.92 10.78 -22.25
CA GLN A 50 9.61 10.18 -22.39
C GLN A 50 9.54 9.01 -21.42
N TYR A 51 9.22 9.31 -20.16
CA TYR A 51 8.80 8.27 -19.23
C TYR A 51 7.49 7.70 -19.77
N SER A 52 7.47 6.41 -20.09
CA SER A 52 6.24 5.68 -20.37
C SER A 52 5.23 5.99 -19.26
N ILE A 53 4.16 6.71 -19.61
CA ILE A 53 3.21 7.26 -18.65
C ILE A 53 2.19 6.19 -18.26
N SER A 54 2.67 5.05 -17.76
CA SER A 54 1.79 4.14 -17.03
C SER A 54 1.34 4.82 -15.73
N ASN A 55 0.15 4.53 -15.21
CA ASN A 55 -0.31 5.11 -13.93
C ASN A 55 0.70 4.91 -12.78
N ARG A 56 1.52 3.85 -12.84
CA ARG A 56 2.59 3.57 -11.87
C ARG A 56 3.78 4.53 -11.97
N SER A 57 4.03 5.19 -13.09
CA SER A 57 5.13 6.17 -13.20
C SER A 57 4.82 7.50 -12.51
N LYS A 58 3.54 7.79 -12.25
CA LYS A 58 3.07 8.97 -11.51
C LYS A 58 2.86 8.70 -10.01
N GLN A 59 2.25 7.56 -9.69
CA GLN A 59 1.86 7.18 -8.33
C GLN A 59 1.96 5.65 -8.22
N ALA A 60 3.13 5.16 -7.79
CA ALA A 60 3.37 3.72 -7.71
C ALA A 60 2.70 3.07 -6.49
N PHE A 61 2.52 3.83 -5.41
CA PHE A 61 1.85 3.36 -4.22
C PHE A 61 0.33 3.29 -4.40
N ILE A 62 -0.23 2.26 -3.79
CA ILE A 62 -1.66 2.09 -3.56
C ILE A 62 -1.95 2.53 -2.12
N ASN A 63 -3.03 3.28 -1.94
CA ASN A 63 -3.52 3.78 -0.66
C ASN A 63 -2.49 4.64 0.11
N GLY A 64 -1.73 5.49 -0.60
CA GLY A 64 -0.76 6.40 0.02
C GLY A 64 -1.37 7.55 0.84
N GLY A 65 -2.67 7.81 0.65
CA GLY A 65 -3.47 8.74 1.46
C GLY A 65 -4.07 8.12 2.71
N PHE A 66 -3.98 6.79 2.86
CA PHE A 66 -4.48 6.02 4.01
C PHE A 66 -6.01 6.10 4.23
N ASP A 67 -6.80 6.26 3.17
CA ASP A 67 -8.26 6.30 3.25
C ASP A 67 -8.88 4.89 3.39
N ILE A 68 -8.29 3.86 2.79
CA ILE A 68 -8.86 2.49 2.72
C ILE A 68 -8.26 1.57 3.78
N TRP A 69 -9.10 0.99 4.65
CA TRP A 69 -8.67 0.10 5.76
C TRP A 69 -9.67 -1.07 5.94
N GLN A 70 -9.77 -1.95 4.95
CA GLN A 70 -10.70 -3.08 4.91
C GLN A 70 -10.47 -4.11 6.03
N ARG A 71 -9.23 -4.23 6.53
CA ARG A 71 -8.81 -5.24 7.53
C ARG A 71 -9.04 -4.82 8.99
N GLY A 72 -9.49 -3.59 9.22
CA GLY A 72 -9.58 -2.96 10.55
C GLY A 72 -8.74 -1.69 10.60
N SER A 73 -8.90 -0.87 11.64
CA SER A 73 -8.23 0.44 11.78
C SER A 73 -7.08 0.47 12.79
N SER A 74 -6.80 -0.66 13.46
CA SER A 74 -5.72 -0.80 14.43
C SER A 74 -5.20 -2.23 14.44
N PHE A 75 -3.88 -2.37 14.48
CA PHE A 75 -3.19 -3.64 14.36
C PHE A 75 -2.01 -3.72 15.33
N SER A 76 -1.89 -4.87 15.97
CA SER A 76 -0.69 -5.35 16.64
C SER A 76 -0.34 -6.70 16.05
N GLY A 77 0.92 -6.89 15.68
CA GLY A 77 1.37 -8.13 15.07
C GLY A 77 2.44 -7.89 14.01
N ARG A 78 3.18 -8.96 13.71
CA ARG A 78 4.35 -8.95 12.85
C ARG A 78 4.03 -9.50 11.47
N ASN A 79 4.65 -8.93 10.44
CA ASN A 79 4.53 -9.37 9.04
C ASN A 79 3.07 -9.38 8.58
N ILE A 80 2.31 -8.35 8.95
CA ILE A 80 0.89 -8.22 8.65
C ILE A 80 0.63 -7.01 7.76
N TYR A 81 -0.35 -7.17 6.88
CA TYR A 81 -0.93 -6.07 6.12
C TYR A 81 -1.92 -5.29 6.98
N THR A 82 -1.83 -3.96 6.91
CA THR A 82 -2.59 -3.03 7.76
C THR A 82 -3.54 -2.18 6.93
N ALA A 83 -3.13 -0.96 6.58
CA ALA A 83 -3.86 0.02 5.80
C ALA A 83 -3.94 -0.38 4.33
N ASP A 84 -4.49 -1.54 3.99
CA ASP A 84 -4.63 -2.07 2.62
C ASP A 84 -3.40 -1.86 1.73
N ARG A 85 -2.57 -2.91 1.59
CA ARG A 85 -1.27 -2.94 0.87
C ARG A 85 -0.06 -2.51 1.68
N TRP A 86 -0.26 -1.67 2.70
CA TRP A 86 0.82 -1.32 3.63
C TRP A 86 1.11 -2.49 4.56
N ILE A 87 2.38 -2.91 4.62
CA ILE A 87 2.85 -4.03 5.43
C ILE A 87 3.83 -3.52 6.47
N VAL A 88 3.66 -4.01 7.69
CA VAL A 88 4.64 -3.89 8.75
C VAL A 88 5.41 -5.20 8.88
N THR A 89 6.74 -5.11 8.88
CA THR A 89 7.60 -6.28 9.11
C THR A 89 8.60 -5.98 10.20
N ASP A 90 9.04 -7.02 10.90
CA ASP A 90 10.27 -6.93 11.66
C ASP A 90 11.17 -8.12 11.32
N ASP A 91 12.47 -7.86 11.28
CA ASP A 91 13.49 -8.88 11.14
C ASP A 91 14.09 -9.16 12.52
N GLY A 92 14.02 -10.41 12.99
CA GLY A 92 14.44 -10.79 14.35
C GLY A 92 13.31 -11.11 15.35
N GLY A 93 12.06 -10.72 15.10
CA GLY A 93 10.89 -11.28 15.79
C GLY A 93 10.62 -10.79 17.22
N SER A 94 11.33 -9.78 17.70
CA SER A 94 11.23 -9.30 19.09
C SER A 94 10.72 -7.86 19.23
N ALA A 95 10.39 -7.20 18.12
CA ALA A 95 9.90 -5.84 18.12
C ALA A 95 8.42 -5.77 18.52
N SER A 96 8.04 -4.68 19.17
CA SER A 96 6.67 -4.38 19.59
C SER A 96 6.25 -3.06 18.99
N TYR A 97 5.13 -3.07 18.28
CA TYR A 97 4.57 -1.90 17.63
C TYR A 97 3.08 -2.04 17.40
N ALA A 98 2.40 -0.90 17.30
CA ALA A 98 1.00 -0.79 16.94
C ALA A 98 0.82 0.17 15.76
N VAL A 99 0.05 -0.24 14.76
CA VAL A 99 -0.28 0.58 13.58
C VAL A 99 -1.75 0.95 13.66
N SER A 100 -2.07 2.24 13.57
CA SER A 100 -3.44 2.74 13.65
C SER A 100 -3.73 3.83 12.61
N ARG A 101 -4.98 3.91 12.18
CA ARG A 101 -5.49 5.04 11.40
C ARG A 101 -5.92 6.15 12.35
N LEU A 102 -5.41 7.35 12.17
CA LEU A 102 -5.83 8.52 12.93
C LEU A 102 -6.39 9.60 11.99
N PRO A 103 -7.44 10.32 12.40
CA PRO A 103 -8.00 11.40 11.60
C PRO A 103 -7.15 12.67 11.72
N PHE A 104 -7.10 13.45 10.64
CA PHE A 104 -6.70 14.84 10.73
C PHE A 104 -7.84 15.68 11.33
N PRO A 105 -7.52 16.72 12.13
CA PRO A 105 -8.45 17.79 12.45
C PRO A 105 -9.09 18.39 11.19
N SER A 106 -10.38 18.72 11.28
CA SER A 106 -11.11 19.36 10.18
C SER A 106 -10.43 20.66 9.75
N GLY A 107 -10.12 20.78 8.46
CA GLY A 107 -9.45 21.95 7.88
C GLY A 107 -7.92 21.96 7.97
N GLU A 108 -7.27 20.91 8.50
CA GLU A 108 -5.81 20.82 8.46
C GLU A 108 -5.30 20.67 7.02
N MET A 109 -4.43 21.59 6.60
CA MET A 109 -3.88 21.63 5.25
C MET A 109 -2.48 21.01 5.22
N LEU A 110 -2.27 20.07 4.30
CA LEU A 110 -1.01 19.37 4.12
C LEU A 110 -0.66 19.34 2.63
N GLY A 111 0.27 20.19 2.20
CA GLY A 111 0.69 20.28 0.79
C GLY A 111 -0.39 20.76 -0.17
N GLY A 112 -1.24 21.68 0.29
CA GLY A 112 -2.37 22.18 -0.49
C GLY A 112 -3.58 21.22 -0.54
N LEU A 113 -3.52 20.09 0.17
CA LEU A 113 -4.63 19.14 0.31
C LEU A 113 -5.19 19.16 1.73
N ASN A 114 -6.43 18.72 1.90
CA ASN A 114 -7.06 18.48 3.19
C ASN A 114 -7.28 16.95 3.37
N PRO A 115 -6.25 16.20 3.77
CA PRO A 115 -6.36 14.75 3.95
C PRO A 115 -7.28 14.41 5.13
N ASN A 116 -8.01 13.30 5.04
CA ASN A 116 -8.90 12.85 6.12
C ASN A 116 -8.13 12.10 7.22
N TYR A 117 -7.11 11.33 6.84
CA TYR A 117 -6.43 10.38 7.72
C TYR A 117 -4.92 10.38 7.51
N TYR A 118 -4.20 9.88 8.51
CA TYR A 118 -2.80 9.51 8.44
C TYR A 118 -2.58 8.15 9.12
N LEU A 119 -1.47 7.49 8.77
CA LEU A 119 -1.03 6.26 9.42
C LEU A 119 -0.11 6.62 10.58
N SER A 120 -0.41 6.11 11.77
CA SER A 120 0.43 6.25 12.96
C SER A 120 0.97 4.89 13.39
N MET A 121 2.30 4.76 13.46
CA MET A 121 2.99 3.56 13.91
C MET A 121 3.75 3.86 15.20
N ASN A 122 3.22 3.37 16.32
CA ASN A 122 3.86 3.46 17.63
C ASN A 122 4.78 2.26 17.85
N VAL A 123 6.09 2.49 17.85
CA VAL A 123 7.12 1.48 18.09
C VAL A 123 7.59 1.59 19.54
N THR A 124 7.40 0.53 20.33
CA THR A 124 7.75 0.49 21.77
C THR A 124 8.98 -0.38 22.05
N SER A 125 9.30 -1.32 21.15
CA SER A 125 10.58 -2.03 21.18
C SER A 125 11.09 -2.30 19.77
N LEU A 126 12.41 -2.42 19.64
CA LEU A 126 13.08 -2.77 18.39
C LEU A 126 13.43 -4.26 18.35
N SER A 127 13.77 -4.73 17.16
CA SER A 127 14.26 -6.07 16.89
C SER A 127 15.78 -6.08 16.73
N THR A 128 16.38 -7.28 16.69
CA THR A 128 17.81 -7.44 16.34
C THR A 128 18.09 -7.08 14.88
N GLY A 129 17.13 -7.34 13.98
CA GLY A 129 17.07 -6.78 12.64
C GLY A 129 16.22 -5.51 12.59
N ALA A 130 15.67 -5.17 11.42
CA ALA A 130 14.95 -3.91 11.23
C ALA A 130 13.43 -4.05 11.42
N VAL A 131 12.81 -3.05 12.04
CA VAL A 131 11.36 -2.82 11.98
C VAL A 131 11.06 -1.92 10.79
N THR A 132 10.10 -2.30 9.94
CA THR A 132 9.83 -1.57 8.70
C THR A 132 8.34 -1.37 8.45
N LEU A 133 8.00 -0.23 7.85
CA LEU A 133 6.72 0.04 7.23
C LEU A 133 6.95 0.32 5.75
N GLY A 134 6.17 -0.33 4.89
CA GLY A 134 6.31 -0.12 3.45
C GLY A 134 5.23 -0.79 2.64
N GLN A 135 5.43 -0.81 1.33
CA GLN A 135 4.55 -1.50 0.39
C GLN A 135 5.37 -2.34 -0.59
N ARG A 136 4.91 -3.57 -0.84
CA ARG A 136 5.46 -4.44 -1.88
C ARG A 136 4.81 -4.09 -3.22
N ILE A 137 5.59 -3.55 -4.15
CA ILE A 137 5.17 -3.22 -5.51
C ILE A 137 5.49 -4.42 -6.39
N GLU A 138 4.49 -4.94 -7.09
CA GLU A 138 4.62 -6.14 -7.92
C GLU A 138 5.73 -6.07 -8.95
N ASP A 139 6.37 -7.22 -9.18
CA ASP A 139 7.45 -7.44 -10.12
C ASP A 139 8.70 -6.64 -9.79
N VAL A 140 9.81 -7.34 -9.55
CA VAL A 140 11.12 -6.72 -9.27
C VAL A 140 11.66 -5.91 -10.46
N ARG A 141 11.12 -6.13 -11.66
CA ARG A 141 11.38 -5.30 -12.85
C ARG A 141 10.87 -3.88 -12.69
N THR A 142 9.92 -3.65 -11.80
CA THR A 142 9.38 -2.31 -11.53
C THR A 142 10.50 -1.38 -11.10
N PHE A 143 10.74 -0.36 -11.93
CA PHE A 143 11.79 0.66 -11.78
C PHE A 143 13.23 0.16 -11.82
N ALA A 144 13.48 -1.09 -12.21
CA ALA A 144 14.84 -1.62 -12.31
C ALA A 144 15.72 -0.74 -13.22
N GLY A 145 16.87 -0.30 -12.70
CA GLY A 145 17.79 0.60 -13.40
C GLY A 145 17.31 2.06 -13.54
N GLN A 146 16.22 2.45 -12.88
CA GLN A 146 15.65 3.79 -12.94
C GLN A 146 15.86 4.57 -11.64
N LYS A 147 15.78 5.90 -11.73
CA LYS A 147 15.61 6.78 -10.57
C LYS A 147 14.14 6.87 -10.18
N VAL A 148 13.88 6.84 -8.89
CA VAL A 148 12.55 7.07 -8.33
C VAL A 148 12.63 8.09 -7.21
N THR A 149 11.59 8.92 -7.09
CA THR A 149 11.49 9.93 -6.04
C THR A 149 10.26 9.66 -5.16
N LEU A 150 10.51 9.51 -3.87
CA LEU A 150 9.51 9.49 -2.81
C LEU A 150 9.17 10.93 -2.41
N SER A 151 7.89 11.26 -2.34
CA SER A 151 7.36 12.43 -1.68
C SER A 151 6.36 12.01 -0.59
N MET A 152 6.50 12.54 0.61
CA MET A 152 5.57 12.27 1.71
C MET A 152 5.58 13.36 2.75
N TYR A 153 4.54 13.43 3.57
CA TYR A 153 4.59 14.14 4.85
C TYR A 153 4.85 13.15 5.96
N ALA A 154 5.84 13.44 6.80
CA ALA A 154 6.20 12.56 7.91
C ALA A 154 6.59 13.35 9.16
N ARG A 155 6.41 12.74 10.33
CA ARG A 155 6.91 13.23 11.62
C ARG A 155 7.18 12.08 12.59
N CYS A 156 7.94 12.38 13.64
CA CYS A 156 8.01 11.56 14.84
C CYS A 156 7.38 12.36 15.98
N ALA A 157 6.19 11.96 16.42
CA ALA A 157 5.35 12.77 17.31
C ALA A 157 6.00 13.04 18.68
N ASN A 158 6.97 12.22 19.11
CA ASN A 158 7.59 12.34 20.42
C ASN A 158 8.79 13.29 20.44
N TYR A 159 9.62 13.29 19.39
CA TYR A 159 10.89 14.01 19.33
C TYR A 159 11.51 13.94 17.95
N ASN A 160 12.56 14.72 17.72
CA ASN A 160 13.36 14.61 16.49
C ASN A 160 14.08 13.25 16.43
N SER A 161 13.83 12.52 15.35
CA SER A 161 14.33 11.16 15.13
C SER A 161 14.91 11.02 13.73
N THR A 162 15.75 10.01 13.53
CA THR A 162 16.29 9.66 12.21
C THR A 162 15.77 8.29 11.83
N ILE A 163 15.31 8.17 10.59
CA ILE A 163 14.83 6.92 10.01
C ILE A 163 15.50 6.68 8.67
N ASP A 164 15.54 5.42 8.23
CA ASP A 164 15.92 5.09 6.86
C ASP A 164 14.68 4.91 5.99
N VAL A 165 14.75 5.42 4.76
CA VAL A 165 13.88 5.02 3.64
C VAL A 165 14.69 4.06 2.77
N ALA A 166 14.10 2.94 2.36
CA ALA A 166 14.82 1.92 1.58
C ALA A 166 13.97 1.32 0.47
N ALA A 167 14.61 0.94 -0.63
CA ALA A 167 14.03 0.13 -1.69
C ALA A 167 14.77 -1.21 -1.75
N PHE A 168 14.04 -2.31 -1.59
CA PHE A 168 14.58 -3.67 -1.55
C PHE A 168 14.02 -4.50 -2.71
N GLN A 169 14.87 -4.90 -3.65
CA GLN A 169 14.51 -5.80 -4.75
C GLN A 169 14.45 -7.24 -4.25
N ILE A 170 13.26 -7.84 -4.28
CA ILE A 170 13.00 -9.24 -3.96
C ILE A 170 12.79 -10.00 -5.27
N PHE A 171 13.69 -10.92 -5.59
CA PHE A 171 13.69 -11.61 -6.88
C PHE A 171 12.72 -12.80 -6.99
N GLY A 172 11.96 -13.08 -5.93
CA GLY A 172 10.90 -14.08 -5.89
C GLY A 172 11.02 -15.06 -4.72
N SER A 173 10.14 -16.05 -4.69
CA SER A 173 9.98 -16.97 -3.54
C SER A 173 10.20 -18.45 -3.86
N ALA A 174 10.50 -18.82 -5.11
CA ALA A 174 10.61 -20.21 -5.55
C ALA A 174 11.88 -20.45 -6.36
N GLY A 175 12.38 -21.69 -6.41
CA GLY A 175 13.62 -22.04 -7.13
C GLY A 175 14.88 -21.47 -6.48
N SER A 176 15.84 -21.01 -7.29
CA SER A 176 17.07 -20.33 -6.85
C SER A 176 17.08 -18.86 -7.31
N PRO A 177 16.23 -17.99 -6.72
CA PRO A 177 16.20 -16.58 -7.06
C PRO A 177 17.50 -15.90 -6.65
N SER A 178 17.80 -14.74 -7.23
CA SER A 178 18.94 -13.95 -6.80
C SER A 178 18.79 -13.41 -5.36
N PRO A 179 19.89 -13.20 -4.61
CA PRO A 179 19.85 -12.50 -3.34
C PRO A 179 19.28 -11.09 -3.52
N GLY A 180 18.50 -10.65 -2.53
CA GLY A 180 17.89 -9.32 -2.56
C GLY A 180 18.93 -8.20 -2.57
N VAL A 181 18.58 -7.08 -3.20
CA VAL A 181 19.45 -5.89 -3.30
C VAL A 181 18.73 -4.70 -2.70
N SER A 182 19.42 -3.93 -1.86
CA SER A 182 18.85 -2.78 -1.17
C SER A 182 19.59 -1.49 -1.47
N VAL A 183 18.84 -0.40 -1.60
CA VAL A 183 19.35 0.97 -1.52
C VAL A 183 18.58 1.72 -0.44
N ASN A 184 19.25 2.57 0.32
CA ASN A 184 18.62 3.34 1.39
C ASN A 184 19.17 4.76 1.48
N SER A 185 18.39 5.64 2.10
CA SER A 185 18.78 6.99 2.46
C SER A 185 18.19 7.35 3.82
N ALA A 186 19.01 7.99 4.65
CA ALA A 186 18.58 8.46 5.97
C ALA A 186 17.85 9.79 5.86
N ILE A 187 16.78 9.95 6.64
CA ILE A 187 16.05 11.21 6.78
C ILE A 187 15.85 11.56 8.25
N THR A 188 15.83 12.86 8.53
CA THR A 188 15.54 13.39 9.86
C THR A 188 14.09 13.83 9.92
N LEU A 189 13.36 13.30 10.89
CA LEU A 189 12.00 13.67 11.23
C LEU A 189 12.00 14.67 12.39
N THR A 190 11.06 15.61 12.33
CA THR A 190 10.75 16.54 13.44
C THR A 190 9.43 16.13 14.11
N THR A 191 8.99 16.89 15.12
CA THR A 191 7.74 16.65 15.85
C THR A 191 6.49 17.16 15.15
N THR A 192 6.65 17.86 14.01
CA THR A 192 5.56 18.38 13.19
C THR A 192 5.61 17.74 11.80
N PHE A 193 4.46 17.57 11.15
CA PHE A 193 4.46 17.08 9.77
C PHE A 193 5.28 18.02 8.89
N GLN A 194 6.23 17.45 8.16
CA GLN A 194 7.08 18.16 7.22
C GLN A 194 7.15 17.40 5.90
N PRO A 195 7.28 18.10 4.76
CA PRO A 195 7.49 17.45 3.47
C PRO A 195 8.87 16.80 3.44
N ILE A 196 8.92 15.56 2.99
CA ILE A 196 10.13 14.78 2.74
C ILE A 196 10.18 14.44 1.26
N SER A 197 11.33 14.68 0.63
CA SER A 197 11.62 14.32 -0.76
C SER A 197 12.94 13.56 -0.82
N ILE A 198 12.90 12.32 -1.32
CA ILE A 198 14.09 11.45 -1.41
C ILE A 198 14.11 10.75 -2.76
N THR A 199 15.22 10.89 -3.47
CA THR A 199 15.47 10.17 -4.73
C THR A 199 16.40 8.99 -4.49
N LEU A 200 16.00 7.81 -4.95
CA LEU A 200 16.78 6.57 -4.90
C LEU A 200 17.08 6.08 -6.31
N ASN A 201 18.29 5.56 -6.51
CA ASN A 201 18.68 4.85 -7.73
C ASN A 201 18.34 3.37 -7.55
N ILE A 202 17.31 2.86 -8.23
CA ILE A 202 16.97 1.44 -8.16
C ILE A 202 17.99 0.66 -9.01
N PRO A 203 18.68 -0.35 -8.43
CA PRO A 203 19.70 -1.10 -9.16
C PRO A 203 19.17 -1.81 -10.40
N THR A 204 20.05 -2.01 -11.38
CA THR A 204 19.77 -2.88 -12.52
C THR A 204 19.63 -4.34 -12.07
N ILE A 205 18.84 -5.09 -12.82
CA ILE A 205 18.58 -6.53 -12.62
C ILE A 205 19.32 -7.41 -13.64
N THR A 206 20.25 -6.84 -14.41
CA THR A 206 21.06 -7.60 -15.37
C THR A 206 21.77 -8.77 -14.66
N GLY A 207 21.60 -9.98 -15.19
CA GLY A 207 22.20 -11.20 -14.64
C GLY A 207 21.49 -11.76 -13.39
N LYS A 208 20.34 -11.20 -12.99
CA LYS A 208 19.55 -11.72 -11.87
C LYS A 208 18.53 -12.76 -12.34
N THR A 209 18.41 -13.84 -11.58
CA THR A 209 17.35 -14.85 -11.75
C THR A 209 16.09 -14.38 -11.02
N ILE A 210 15.00 -14.20 -11.76
CA ILE A 210 13.70 -13.74 -11.25
C ILE A 210 12.70 -14.90 -11.31
N THR A 211 11.96 -15.10 -10.22
CA THR A 211 10.92 -16.13 -10.10
C THR A 211 9.59 -15.51 -9.64
N ASP A 212 8.60 -16.37 -9.40
CA ASP A 212 7.27 -15.96 -8.94
C ASP A 212 7.32 -15.16 -7.63
N ASN A 213 6.31 -14.30 -7.43
CA ASN A 213 6.18 -13.37 -6.30
C ASN A 213 7.36 -12.39 -6.12
N SER A 214 8.11 -12.12 -7.19
CA SER A 214 9.09 -11.04 -7.18
C SER A 214 8.42 -9.67 -7.00
N CYS A 215 9.10 -8.76 -6.30
CA CYS A 215 8.59 -7.41 -6.03
C CYS A 215 9.71 -6.42 -5.71
N LEU A 216 9.39 -5.14 -5.82
CA LEU A 216 10.13 -4.05 -5.18
C LEU A 216 9.46 -3.73 -3.84
N TYR A 217 10.10 -4.07 -2.72
CA TYR A 217 9.62 -3.68 -1.40
C TYR A 217 10.16 -2.30 -1.05
N PHE A 218 9.31 -1.28 -1.13
CA PHE A 218 9.67 0.09 -0.79
C PHE A 218 9.24 0.40 0.65
N GLN A 219 10.22 0.68 1.49
CA GLN A 219 10.11 0.95 2.93
C GLN A 219 10.19 2.45 3.15
N ILE A 220 9.11 3.04 3.68
CA ILE A 220 9.06 4.47 4.06
C ILE A 220 9.55 4.71 5.49
N LEU A 221 9.64 3.63 6.27
CA LEU A 221 10.25 3.57 7.58
C LEU A 221 11.09 2.31 7.65
N ARG A 222 12.35 2.46 8.06
CA ARG A 222 13.23 1.38 8.48
C ARG A 222 13.96 1.84 9.74
N LEU A 223 13.78 1.09 10.82
CA LEU A 223 14.41 1.30 12.11
C LEU A 223 15.32 0.10 12.40
N GLY A 224 16.63 0.32 12.34
CA GLY A 224 17.61 -0.69 12.78
C GLY A 224 17.60 -0.88 14.31
N SER A 225 18.37 -1.83 14.80
CA SER A 225 18.44 -2.20 16.23
C SER A 225 18.93 -1.08 17.16
N THR A 226 19.62 -0.07 16.62
CA THR A 226 20.09 1.12 17.37
C THR A 226 19.25 2.37 17.12
N ALA A 227 18.14 2.25 16.38
CA ALA A 227 17.26 3.38 16.11
C ALA A 227 16.53 3.82 17.39
N LYS A 228 15.77 4.90 17.29
CA LYS A 228 14.94 5.40 18.39
C LYS A 228 13.52 4.83 18.31
N THR A 229 12.94 4.42 19.44
CA THR A 229 11.54 3.95 19.54
C THR A 229 10.57 5.12 19.70
N GLY A 230 9.51 5.20 18.91
CA GLY A 230 8.57 6.32 18.99
C GLY A 230 7.37 6.13 18.09
N THR A 231 6.54 7.17 18.04
CA THR A 231 5.37 7.25 17.17
C THR A 231 5.74 7.95 15.87
N TYR A 232 5.85 7.15 14.81
CA TYR A 232 6.15 7.60 13.46
C TYR A 232 4.87 7.74 12.65
N GLU A 233 4.65 8.90 12.05
CA GLU A 233 3.38 9.22 11.40
C GLU A 233 3.61 9.71 9.98
N PHE A 234 2.76 9.23 9.07
CA PHE A 234 2.93 9.40 7.63
C PHE A 234 1.60 9.79 6.98
N ALA A 235 1.66 10.70 6.02
CA ALA A 235 0.52 11.14 5.23
C ALA A 235 0.94 11.45 3.79
N ASN A 236 -0.01 11.31 2.85
CA ASN A 236 0.13 11.71 1.45
C ASN A 236 1.40 11.14 0.80
N VAL A 237 1.59 9.83 0.92
CA VAL A 237 2.80 9.13 0.48
C VAL A 237 2.72 8.81 -1.01
N GLN A 238 3.73 9.24 -1.77
CA GLN A 238 3.80 9.08 -3.21
C GLN A 238 5.19 8.66 -3.68
N LEU A 239 5.19 7.82 -4.72
CA LEU A 239 6.41 7.40 -5.41
C LEU A 239 6.21 7.59 -6.92
N ASN A 240 7.10 8.36 -7.54
CA ASN A 240 7.11 8.56 -8.98
C ASN A 240 8.49 8.22 -9.58
N VAL A 241 8.51 7.97 -10.88
CA VAL A 241 9.77 7.79 -11.62
C VAL A 241 10.39 9.15 -11.89
N GLY A 242 11.72 9.22 -11.88
CA GLY A 242 12.51 10.40 -12.20
C GLY A 242 13.26 10.95 -10.98
N GLU A 243 13.78 12.16 -11.14
CA GLU A 243 14.56 12.86 -10.11
C GLU A 243 13.74 13.85 -9.30
N TRP A 244 12.55 14.20 -9.79
CA TRP A 244 11.72 15.26 -9.25
C TRP A 244 10.53 14.68 -8.49
N ALA A 245 10.36 15.14 -7.25
CA ALA A 245 9.19 14.79 -6.45
C ALA A 245 7.93 15.41 -7.05
N PHE A 246 6.92 14.56 -7.26
CA PHE A 246 5.58 15.02 -7.60
C PHE A 246 4.74 15.22 -6.34
N PRO A 247 3.82 16.21 -6.32
CA PRO A 247 2.82 16.33 -5.25
C PRO A 247 1.95 15.08 -5.18
N PHE A 248 1.37 14.82 -4.00
CA PHE A 248 0.45 13.71 -3.82
C PHE A 248 -0.74 13.80 -4.78
N ALA A 249 -0.84 12.83 -5.68
CA ALA A 249 -1.92 12.65 -6.63
C ALA A 249 -2.97 11.75 -5.99
N SER A 250 -3.94 12.37 -5.33
CA SER A 250 -5.09 11.64 -4.78
C SER A 250 -5.89 11.00 -5.91
N ARG A 251 -6.27 9.74 -5.72
CA ARG A 251 -7.26 9.05 -6.55
C ARG A 251 -8.63 9.20 -5.92
N SER A 252 -9.68 9.01 -6.69
CA SER A 252 -11.00 8.87 -6.07
C SER A 252 -11.03 7.66 -5.15
N ILE A 253 -11.85 7.69 -4.10
CA ILE A 253 -12.01 6.56 -3.17
C ILE A 253 -12.40 5.27 -3.90
N GLY A 254 -13.18 5.37 -4.98
CA GLY A 254 -13.57 4.21 -5.79
C GLY A 254 -12.41 3.57 -6.55
N GLU A 255 -11.54 4.38 -7.17
CA GLU A 255 -10.34 3.91 -7.86
C GLU A 255 -9.33 3.31 -6.88
N GLU A 256 -9.11 3.96 -5.74
CA GLU A 256 -8.18 3.47 -4.72
C GLU A 256 -8.67 2.15 -4.12
N LEU A 257 -9.98 2.04 -3.88
CA LEU A 257 -10.60 0.80 -3.41
C LEU A 257 -10.46 -0.32 -4.44
N ASP A 258 -10.67 -0.07 -5.74
CA ASP A 258 -10.50 -1.11 -6.77
C ASP A 258 -9.05 -1.63 -6.83
N LEU A 259 -8.06 -0.72 -6.74
CA LEU A 259 -6.65 -1.09 -6.65
C LEU A 259 -6.33 -1.92 -5.39
N CYS A 260 -6.92 -1.57 -4.24
CA CYS A 260 -6.80 -2.34 -3.01
C CYS A 260 -7.49 -3.72 -3.15
N GLN A 261 -8.67 -3.76 -3.76
CA GLN A 261 -9.48 -4.97 -3.94
C GLN A 261 -8.81 -6.00 -4.82
N ARG A 262 -7.88 -5.60 -5.70
CA ARG A 262 -7.01 -6.53 -6.44
C ARG A 262 -6.16 -7.45 -5.53
N TYR A 263 -5.85 -7.02 -4.31
CA TYR A 263 -5.02 -7.79 -3.37
C TYR A 263 -5.78 -8.26 -2.14
N TYR A 264 -6.84 -7.55 -1.74
CA TYR A 264 -7.69 -7.97 -0.65
C TYR A 264 -9.12 -7.54 -0.85
N GLU A 265 -10.03 -8.49 -0.81
CA GLU A 265 -11.45 -8.24 -0.89
C GLU A 265 -12.17 -9.02 0.20
N LYS A 266 -13.31 -8.52 0.63
CA LYS A 266 -14.18 -9.17 1.60
C LYS A 266 -15.64 -8.93 1.22
N SER A 267 -16.51 -9.81 1.68
CA SER A 267 -17.96 -9.67 1.49
C SER A 267 -18.61 -8.63 2.40
N TYR A 268 -17.93 -8.25 3.48
CA TYR A 268 -18.44 -7.28 4.45
C TYR A 268 -18.39 -5.85 3.87
N ASP A 269 -19.25 -4.97 4.39
CA ASP A 269 -19.12 -3.54 4.15
C ASP A 269 -17.70 -3.03 4.46
N LEU A 270 -17.28 -1.99 3.72
CA LEU A 270 -15.91 -1.47 3.74
C LEU A 270 -15.36 -1.26 5.16
N ASN A 271 -16.14 -0.64 6.05
CA ASN A 271 -15.74 -0.32 7.42
C ASN A 271 -16.03 -1.43 8.45
N THR A 272 -16.65 -2.54 8.04
CA THR A 272 -17.02 -3.65 8.93
C THR A 272 -15.92 -4.70 8.96
N LYS A 273 -15.26 -4.90 10.09
CA LYS A 273 -14.17 -5.89 10.21
C LYS A 273 -14.68 -7.31 9.89
N ALA A 274 -13.84 -8.12 9.25
CA ALA A 274 -14.16 -9.53 9.05
C ALA A 274 -14.34 -10.26 10.38
N GLY A 275 -15.32 -11.16 10.46
CA GLY A 275 -15.72 -11.83 11.71
C GLY A 275 -16.69 -11.02 12.58
N THR A 276 -17.12 -9.83 12.17
CA THR A 276 -18.22 -9.11 12.87
C THR A 276 -19.55 -9.83 12.65
N THR A 277 -20.37 -9.94 13.70
CA THR A 277 -21.73 -10.49 13.63
C THR A 277 -22.63 -9.57 12.79
N THR A 278 -22.99 -9.98 11.57
CA THR A 278 -23.88 -9.23 10.68
C THR A 278 -24.42 -10.11 9.56
N HIS A 279 -25.61 -9.78 9.05
CA HIS A 279 -26.11 -10.33 7.79
C HIS A 279 -25.69 -9.49 6.57
N THR A 280 -25.37 -8.21 6.76
CA THR A 280 -25.14 -7.25 5.67
C THR A 280 -23.89 -7.60 4.89
N GLY A 281 -24.05 -7.88 3.59
CA GLY A 281 -22.97 -8.31 2.70
C GLY A 281 -22.73 -9.83 2.69
N SER A 282 -23.50 -10.62 3.47
CA SER A 282 -23.37 -12.08 3.44
C SER A 282 -23.87 -12.66 2.12
N ASN A 283 -23.23 -13.75 1.69
CA ASN A 283 -23.62 -14.51 0.51
C ASN A 283 -24.65 -15.55 0.94
N LEU A 284 -25.80 -15.58 0.27
CA LEU A 284 -26.86 -16.56 0.50
C LEU A 284 -26.79 -17.65 -0.57
N THR A 285 -26.82 -18.90 -0.12
CA THR A 285 -27.10 -20.08 -0.94
C THR A 285 -28.10 -20.99 -0.22
N SER A 286 -28.61 -22.01 -0.91
CA SER A 286 -29.55 -22.98 -0.36
C SER A 286 -29.19 -24.40 -0.79
N SER A 287 -29.33 -25.37 0.12
CA SER A 287 -29.19 -26.79 -0.23
C SER A 287 -30.43 -27.28 -0.99
N PHE A 288 -30.23 -27.98 -2.12
CA PHE A 288 -31.32 -28.46 -2.98
C PHE A 288 -32.06 -29.70 -2.46
N ASP A 289 -31.48 -30.45 -1.52
CA ASP A 289 -31.93 -31.82 -1.26
C ASP A 289 -33.13 -31.93 -0.31
N GLY A 290 -33.58 -30.83 0.32
CA GLY A 290 -34.66 -30.84 1.32
C GLY A 290 -34.38 -31.69 2.58
N THR A 291 -33.30 -32.46 2.59
CA THR A 291 -32.78 -33.28 3.69
C THR A 291 -31.47 -32.70 4.21
N ASN A 292 -31.24 -32.80 5.52
CA ASN A 292 -30.11 -32.22 6.28
C ASN A 292 -28.71 -32.77 5.92
N THR A 293 -28.54 -33.41 4.75
CA THR A 293 -27.36 -34.18 4.33
C THR A 293 -26.84 -33.82 2.93
N GLY A 294 -27.51 -32.94 2.18
CA GLY A 294 -27.12 -32.59 0.82
C GLY A 294 -25.89 -31.68 0.73
N THR A 295 -24.96 -32.00 -0.18
CA THR A 295 -23.83 -31.14 -0.55
C THR A 295 -24.33 -29.81 -1.11
N THR A 296 -23.79 -28.70 -0.61
CA THR A 296 -24.11 -27.36 -1.15
C THR A 296 -22.96 -26.88 -2.03
N VAL A 297 -23.26 -26.59 -3.30
CA VAL A 297 -22.31 -26.02 -4.24
C VAL A 297 -22.75 -24.61 -4.61
N ASN A 298 -21.86 -23.64 -4.38
CA ASN A 298 -22.10 -22.24 -4.74
C ASN A 298 -20.83 -21.63 -5.33
N SER A 299 -20.96 -20.83 -6.39
CA SER A 299 -19.85 -20.10 -6.97
C SER A 299 -19.89 -18.64 -6.53
N ILE A 300 -18.81 -18.15 -5.94
CA ILE A 300 -18.67 -16.77 -5.49
C ILE A 300 -17.64 -16.08 -6.38
N SER A 301 -18.04 -14.99 -7.04
CA SER A 301 -17.14 -14.18 -7.87
C SER A 301 -16.58 -13.02 -7.05
N PHE A 302 -15.31 -12.70 -7.28
CA PHE A 302 -14.70 -11.47 -6.78
C PHE A 302 -15.06 -10.29 -7.67
N LYS A 303 -15.18 -9.10 -7.08
CA LYS A 303 -15.42 -7.86 -7.83
C LYS A 303 -14.25 -7.53 -8.76
N THR A 304 -13.03 -7.65 -8.25
CA THR A 304 -11.80 -7.36 -8.99
C THR A 304 -10.97 -8.64 -9.11
N PRO A 305 -10.47 -9.01 -10.32
CA PRO A 305 -9.56 -10.13 -10.46
C PRO A 305 -8.35 -9.97 -9.55
N LYS A 306 -8.02 -11.01 -8.79
CA LYS A 306 -6.91 -11.01 -7.84
C LYS A 306 -5.58 -11.16 -8.56
N ARG A 307 -4.50 -10.73 -7.91
CA ARG A 307 -3.13 -10.89 -8.43
C ARG A 307 -2.78 -12.34 -8.77
N ILE A 308 -3.16 -13.23 -7.86
CA ILE A 308 -2.98 -14.68 -7.89
C ILE A 308 -4.24 -15.29 -7.28
N ALA A 309 -4.40 -16.61 -7.38
CA ALA A 309 -5.39 -17.32 -6.59
C ALA A 309 -5.23 -16.95 -5.09
N PRO A 310 -6.23 -16.28 -4.47
CA PRO A 310 -6.10 -15.79 -3.11
C PRO A 310 -6.19 -16.92 -2.07
N THR A 311 -5.75 -16.64 -0.85
CA THR A 311 -6.21 -17.41 0.32
C THR A 311 -7.60 -16.92 0.71
N VAL A 312 -8.58 -17.81 0.70
CA VAL A 312 -9.96 -17.50 1.07
C VAL A 312 -10.23 -17.98 2.50
N LYS A 313 -10.78 -17.09 3.34
CA LYS A 313 -11.37 -17.46 4.63
C LYS A 313 -12.87 -17.28 4.57
N ILE A 314 -13.60 -18.19 5.19
CA ILE A 314 -15.07 -18.15 5.28
C ILE A 314 -15.47 -17.97 6.74
N TYR A 315 -16.49 -17.16 6.95
CA TYR A 315 -17.07 -16.87 8.25
C TYR A 315 -18.58 -17.15 8.19
N GLY A 316 -19.11 -17.73 9.25
CA GLY A 316 -20.54 -17.66 9.52
C GLY A 316 -20.95 -16.22 9.84
N ILE A 317 -22.25 -15.95 9.87
CA ILE A 317 -22.74 -14.58 10.09
C ILE A 317 -22.60 -14.15 11.55
N THR A 318 -22.40 -15.09 12.48
CA THR A 318 -22.12 -14.78 13.89
C THR A 318 -20.62 -14.58 14.16
N GLY A 319 -19.81 -14.57 13.09
CA GLY A 319 -18.38 -14.30 13.15
C GLY A 319 -17.50 -15.53 13.30
N MET A 320 -18.09 -16.74 13.37
CA MET A 320 -17.33 -17.98 13.52
C MET A 320 -16.57 -18.29 12.23
N GLU A 321 -15.24 -18.43 12.31
CA GLU A 321 -14.40 -18.83 11.18
C GLU A 321 -14.63 -20.31 10.81
N THR A 322 -14.53 -20.65 9.52
CA THR A 322 -14.79 -22.01 9.00
C THR A 322 -16.19 -22.53 9.32
N ALA A 323 -17.17 -21.62 9.31
CA ALA A 323 -18.58 -21.93 9.57
C ALA A 323 -19.50 -21.33 8.51
N ILE A 324 -20.72 -21.89 8.42
CA ILE A 324 -21.82 -21.40 7.60
C ILE A 324 -23.05 -21.26 8.50
N TYR A 325 -23.75 -20.14 8.40
CA TYR A 325 -25.00 -19.94 9.12
C TYR A 325 -26.15 -20.68 8.44
N ASP A 326 -26.83 -21.54 9.17
CA ASP A 326 -27.88 -22.42 8.63
C ASP A 326 -29.29 -21.81 8.67
N GLY A 327 -29.45 -20.53 9.02
CA GLY A 327 -30.75 -19.90 9.26
C GLY A 327 -31.15 -19.83 10.75
N ILE A 328 -30.46 -20.56 11.62
CA ILE A 328 -30.64 -20.55 13.08
C ILE A 328 -29.33 -20.18 13.79
N GLY A 329 -28.21 -20.78 13.36
CA GLY A 329 -26.90 -20.56 13.98
C GLY A 329 -25.75 -20.90 13.04
N ASP A 330 -24.54 -20.47 13.40
CA ASP A 330 -23.33 -20.87 12.70
C ASP A 330 -23.07 -22.37 12.96
N ARG A 331 -22.86 -23.12 11.88
CA ARG A 331 -22.57 -24.55 11.90
C ARG A 331 -21.17 -24.79 11.36
N THR A 332 -20.44 -25.68 12.01
CA THR A 332 -19.15 -26.16 11.51
C THR A 332 -19.34 -27.07 10.31
N VAL A 333 -18.36 -27.01 9.41
CA VAL A 333 -18.24 -27.95 8.30
C VAL A 333 -17.71 -29.29 8.85
N VAL A 334 -18.37 -30.39 8.50
CA VAL A 334 -17.99 -31.75 8.94
C VAL A 334 -17.34 -32.57 7.84
N ASN A 335 -17.57 -32.20 6.58
CA ASN A 335 -16.96 -32.85 5.42
C ASN A 335 -16.87 -31.85 4.26
N GLY A 336 -15.88 -32.02 3.38
CA GLY A 336 -15.57 -31.10 2.27
C GLY A 336 -14.67 -29.93 2.65
N SER A 337 -14.47 -29.02 1.71
CA SER A 337 -13.68 -27.80 1.87
C SER A 337 -14.57 -26.59 1.62
N ILE A 338 -14.67 -25.71 2.63
CA ILE A 338 -15.58 -24.56 2.59
C ILE A 338 -15.28 -23.57 1.43
N ALA A 339 -14.06 -23.63 0.89
CA ALA A 339 -13.66 -22.99 -0.36
C ALA A 339 -12.75 -23.95 -1.16
N VAL A 340 -13.11 -24.20 -2.43
CA VAL A 340 -12.41 -25.02 -3.43
C VAL A 340 -12.34 -24.29 -4.76
N SER A 341 -11.55 -24.82 -5.70
CA SER A 341 -11.41 -24.24 -7.05
C SER A 341 -11.12 -22.74 -7.02
N ILE A 342 -10.26 -22.32 -6.09
CA ILE A 342 -9.94 -20.92 -5.87
C ILE A 342 -9.10 -20.42 -7.03
N GLY A 343 -9.64 -19.48 -7.80
CA GLY A 343 -8.97 -18.81 -8.90
C GLY A 343 -8.92 -17.30 -8.69
N GLU A 344 -8.30 -16.57 -9.60
CA GLU A 344 -8.18 -15.12 -9.51
C GLU A 344 -9.52 -14.38 -9.56
N ARG A 345 -10.58 -15.01 -10.08
CA ARG A 345 -11.89 -14.37 -10.28
C ARG A 345 -12.97 -14.82 -9.31
N GLY A 346 -12.69 -15.81 -8.47
CA GLY A 346 -13.67 -16.36 -7.56
C GLY A 346 -13.25 -17.72 -7.01
N PHE A 347 -14.17 -18.33 -6.29
CA PHE A 347 -14.02 -19.67 -5.73
C PHE A 347 -15.38 -20.38 -5.69
N VAL A 348 -15.35 -21.68 -5.46
CA VAL A 348 -16.54 -22.50 -5.25
C VAL A 348 -16.58 -22.94 -3.79
N GLN A 349 -17.75 -23.00 -3.19
CA GLN A 349 -17.95 -23.64 -1.90
C GLN A 349 -18.41 -25.07 -2.11
N ASP A 350 -17.80 -26.04 -1.41
CA ASP A 350 -18.18 -27.45 -1.47
C ASP A 350 -18.06 -28.08 -0.07
N TYR A 351 -19.18 -28.11 0.64
CA TYR A 351 -19.21 -28.49 2.05
C TYR A 351 -20.48 -29.22 2.47
N VAL A 352 -20.38 -29.90 3.61
CA VAL A 352 -21.49 -30.47 4.38
C VAL A 352 -21.42 -29.95 5.82
N LEU A 353 -22.57 -29.54 6.39
CA LEU A 353 -22.66 -29.00 7.75
C LEU A 353 -23.05 -30.06 8.77
N ASN A 354 -22.65 -29.86 10.03
CA ASN A 354 -23.16 -30.66 11.14
C ASN A 354 -24.59 -30.22 11.52
N GLY A 355 -25.54 -31.16 11.48
CA GLY A 355 -26.89 -30.97 12.02
C GLY A 355 -27.61 -29.69 11.58
N PRO A 356 -27.58 -29.29 10.28
CA PRO A 356 -28.26 -28.09 9.82
C PRO A 356 -29.76 -28.17 10.13
N GLN A 357 -30.36 -27.05 10.55
CA GLN A 357 -31.78 -26.99 10.93
C GLN A 357 -32.70 -26.43 9.84
N THR A 358 -32.14 -25.73 8.86
CA THR A 358 -32.88 -25.19 7.71
C THR A 358 -32.10 -25.41 6.42
N PRO A 359 -32.67 -25.17 5.22
CA PRO A 359 -31.95 -25.25 3.96
C PRO A 359 -31.15 -23.98 3.62
N LYS A 360 -31.32 -22.88 4.38
CA LYS A 360 -30.63 -21.60 4.11
C LYS A 360 -29.17 -21.67 4.51
N ARG A 361 -28.29 -21.06 3.73
CA ARG A 361 -26.84 -21.04 3.98
C ARG A 361 -26.33 -19.61 3.78
N TYR A 362 -25.85 -18.98 4.84
CA TYR A 362 -25.24 -17.67 4.75
C TYR A 362 -23.78 -17.72 5.18
N CYS A 363 -22.93 -17.01 4.45
CA CYS A 363 -21.55 -16.85 4.85
C CYS A 363 -20.98 -15.51 4.41
N HIS A 364 -19.98 -15.08 5.15
CA HIS A 364 -19.05 -14.06 4.73
C HIS A 364 -17.74 -14.68 4.30
N TRP A 365 -16.93 -13.89 3.59
CA TRP A 365 -15.61 -14.30 3.16
C TRP A 365 -14.62 -13.15 3.12
N THR A 366 -13.35 -13.50 3.18
CA THR A 366 -12.21 -12.66 2.80
C THR A 366 -11.36 -13.41 1.78
N ALA A 367 -10.73 -12.67 0.87
CA ALA A 367 -9.83 -13.19 -0.16
C ALA A 367 -8.55 -12.35 -0.14
N ASP A 368 -7.44 -12.96 0.27
CA ASP A 368 -6.14 -12.30 0.41
C ASP A 368 -5.14 -12.83 -0.64
N ALA A 369 -4.67 -11.96 -1.52
CA ALA A 369 -3.71 -12.21 -2.59
C ALA A 369 -2.50 -11.26 -2.51
N GLU A 370 -2.13 -10.85 -1.29
CA GLU A 370 -0.97 -10.01 -1.05
C GLU A 370 0.36 -10.69 -1.47
N LEU A 371 1.46 -9.94 -1.38
CA LEU A 371 2.81 -10.36 -1.81
C LEU A 371 3.63 -10.93 -0.66
#